data_AF-A0A6G0Y636-F1
#
_entry.id   AF-A0A6G0Y636-F1
#
_cell.length_a   1.000
_cell.length_b   1.000
_cell.length_c   1.000
_cell.angle_alpha   90.00
_cell.angle_beta   90.00
_cell.angle_gamma   90.00
#
_symmetry.space_group_name_H-M   'P 1'
#
loop_
_entity.id
_entity.type
_entity.pdbx_description
1 polymer ?
#
loop_
_entity_poly.entity_id
_entity_poly.type
_entity_poly.pdbx_seq_one_letter_code
_entity_poly.pdbx_strand_id
1 'polypeptide(L)'
;MQKLNLNYIVLQIYIFSGRDHWYEEARSALKKRLASYEGKMGRAKNVVFLVGDGMGASTLTASRIFKGQRRGNQGEEEQLIWDSFPAVAMAKVGCYSHYFNDMIKVFISILGLFWARGFVKKKKNILKKPLSEY
;
A
#
# COMPACT_ATOMS: atom_id res chain seq x y z
N MET A 1 11.99 -1.24 -43.73
CA MET A 1 10.91 -1.82 -42.90
C MET A 1 11.27 -3.27 -42.60
N GLN A 2 11.63 -3.58 -41.35
CA GLN A 2 11.98 -4.96 -40.94
C GLN A 2 10.70 -5.81 -40.92
N LYS A 3 10.70 -6.93 -41.66
CA LYS A 3 9.62 -7.92 -41.59
C LYS A 3 9.62 -8.55 -40.20
N LEU A 4 8.69 -8.15 -39.35
CA LEU A 4 8.44 -8.80 -38.06
C LEU A 4 7.98 -10.24 -38.34
N ASN A 5 8.74 -11.20 -37.83
CA ASN A 5 8.50 -12.62 -38.05
C ASN A 5 7.32 -13.09 -37.18
N LEU A 6 6.14 -13.26 -37.80
CA LEU A 6 4.89 -13.61 -37.13
C LEU A 6 5.01 -14.84 -36.21
N ASN A 7 5.88 -15.80 -36.56
CA ASN A 7 6.05 -17.03 -35.79
C ASN A 7 6.64 -16.78 -34.39
N TYR A 8 7.51 -15.77 -34.24
CA TYR A 8 8.07 -15.39 -32.94
C TYR A 8 7.02 -14.72 -32.06
N ILE A 9 6.17 -13.87 -32.65
CA ILE A 9 5.10 -13.18 -31.93
C ILE A 9 4.06 -14.20 -31.43
N VAL A 10 3.67 -15.15 -32.28
CA VAL A 10 2.70 -16.19 -31.90
C VAL A 10 3.25 -17.12 -30.82
N LEU A 11 4.53 -17.52 -30.90
CA LEU A 11 5.16 -18.33 -29.82
C LEU A 11 5.20 -17.57 -28.49
N GLN A 12 5.52 -16.27 -28.52
CA GLN A 12 5.60 -15.46 -27.30
C GLN A 12 4.22 -15.27 -26.64
N ILE A 13 3.16 -15.14 -27.44
CA ILE A 13 1.77 -15.11 -26.96
C ILE A 13 1.36 -16.46 -26.35
N TYR A 14 1.75 -17.58 -26.97
CA TYR A 14 1.41 -18.92 -26.48
C TYR A 14 2.12 -19.25 -25.16
N ILE A 15 3.38 -18.82 -25.00
CA ILE A 15 4.15 -18.98 -23.76
C ILE A 15 3.55 -18.15 -22.61
N PHE A 16 3.03 -16.95 -22.89
CA PHE A 16 2.38 -16.10 -21.90
C PHE A 16 1.08 -16.70 -21.34
N SER A 17 0.41 -17.59 -22.09
CA SER A 17 -0.89 -18.16 -21.74
C SER A 17 -0.85 -19.59 -21.20
N GLY A 18 0.34 -20.19 -21.06
CA GLY A 18 0.51 -21.55 -20.55
C GLY A 18 0.38 -21.64 -19.02
N ARG A 19 -0.21 -22.72 -18.50
CA ARG A 19 -0.31 -22.96 -17.05
C ARG A 19 1.05 -22.94 -16.35
N ASP A 20 2.08 -23.45 -17.03
CA ASP A 20 3.44 -23.58 -16.48
C ASP A 20 4.05 -22.21 -16.10
N HIS A 21 3.75 -21.16 -16.86
CA HIS A 21 4.19 -19.79 -16.59
C HIS A 21 3.73 -19.32 -15.20
N TRP A 22 2.43 -19.42 -14.92
CA TRP A 22 1.85 -19.01 -13.64
C TRP A 22 2.37 -19.85 -12.46
N TYR A 23 2.60 -21.15 -12.67
CA TYR A 23 3.17 -22.02 -11.64
C TYR A 23 4.62 -21.65 -11.32
N GLU A 24 5.42 -21.34 -12.34
CA GLU A 24 6.81 -20.96 -12.16
C GLU A 24 6.94 -19.59 -11.48
N GLU A 25 6.10 -18.63 -11.86
CA GLU A 25 6.04 -17.32 -11.20
C GLU A 25 5.61 -17.45 -9.74
N ALA A 26 4.56 -18.21 -9.43
CA ALA A 26 4.11 -18.45 -8.07
C ALA A 26 5.21 -19.12 -7.21
N ARG A 27 5.92 -20.10 -7.78
CA ARG A 27 7.05 -20.77 -7.09
C ARG A 27 8.19 -19.79 -6.80
N SER A 28 8.49 -18.90 -7.76
CA SER A 28 9.48 -17.83 -7.59
C SER A 28 9.07 -16.85 -6.49
N ALA A 29 7.81 -16.41 -6.48
CA ALA A 29 7.26 -15.52 -5.46
C ALA A 29 7.33 -16.13 -4.05
N LEU A 30 7.01 -17.42 -3.91
CA LEU A 30 7.10 -18.15 -2.65
C LEU A 30 8.55 -18.21 -2.13
N LYS A 31 9.50 -18.58 -2.99
CA LYS A 31 10.93 -18.62 -2.63
C LYS A 31 11.44 -17.26 -2.15
N LYS A 32 11.08 -16.18 -2.87
CA LYS A 32 11.42 -14.81 -2.48
C LYS A 32 10.84 -14.45 -1.10
N ARG A 33 9.58 -14.82 -0.84
CA ARG A 33 8.91 -14.55 0.44
C ARG A 33 9.60 -15.26 1.61
N LEU A 34 9.94 -16.54 1.42
CA LEU A 34 10.61 -17.36 2.43
C LEU A 34 12.00 -16.79 2.77
N ALA A 35 12.78 -16.39 1.77
CA ALA A 35 14.09 -15.78 1.99
C ALA A 35 14.01 -14.45 2.76
N SER A 36 13.00 -13.61 2.48
CA SER A 36 12.80 -12.33 3.18
C SER A 36 12.31 -12.47 4.62
N TYR A 37 11.83 -13.66 5.03
CA TYR A 37 11.30 -13.91 6.38
C TYR A 37 12.39 -14.22 7.41
N GLU A 38 13.67 -14.32 7.01
CA GLU A 38 14.80 -14.60 7.91
C GLU A 38 15.17 -13.40 8.82
N GLY A 39 14.27 -13.05 9.73
CA GLY A 39 14.55 -12.95 11.16
C GLY A 39 15.41 -11.81 11.70
N LYS A 40 15.87 -10.83 10.91
CA LYS A 40 16.64 -9.70 11.44
C LYS A 40 15.81 -8.42 11.58
N MET A 41 14.86 -8.43 12.53
CA MET A 41 14.22 -7.19 13.00
C MET A 41 15.10 -6.49 14.04
N GLY A 42 16.17 -5.84 13.57
CA GLY A 42 16.88 -4.85 14.38
C GLY A 42 16.01 -3.63 14.65
N ARG A 43 16.35 -2.84 15.68
CA ARG A 43 15.69 -1.55 15.92
C ARG A 43 16.00 -0.59 14.77
N ALA A 44 14.97 -0.07 14.10
CA ALA A 44 15.13 0.93 13.05
C ALA A 44 15.71 2.23 13.65
N LYS A 45 16.78 2.76 13.04
CA LYS A 45 17.40 4.04 13.45
C LYS A 45 16.65 5.25 12.87
N ASN A 46 16.10 5.10 11.67
CA ASN A 46 15.43 6.16 10.91
C ASN A 46 14.09 5.65 10.40
N VAL A 47 13.10 6.54 10.32
CA VAL A 47 11.78 6.26 9.74
C VAL A 47 11.51 7.26 8.64
N VAL A 48 11.26 6.78 7.43
CA VAL A 48 10.80 7.59 6.29
C VAL A 48 9.35 7.26 6.05
N PHE A 49 8.49 8.26 6.11
CA PHE A 49 7.05 8.12 5.89
C PHE A 49 6.66 8.81 4.58
N LEU A 50 6.14 8.02 3.63
CA LEU A 50 5.76 8.48 2.31
C LEU A 50 4.23 8.51 2.23
N VAL A 51 3.66 9.69 2.01
CA VAL A 51 2.21 9.90 1.91
C VAL A 51 1.88 10.40 0.52
N GLY A 52 1.07 9.64 -0.21
CA GLY A 52 0.47 10.06 -1.46
C GLY A 52 -0.98 10.48 -1.22
N ASP A 53 -1.31 11.75 -1.46
CA ASP A 53 -2.69 12.21 -1.43
C ASP A 53 -3.47 11.58 -2.60
N GLY A 54 -4.67 11.05 -2.34
CA GLY A 54 -5.47 10.35 -3.36
C GLY A 54 -4.88 9.04 -3.88
N MET A 55 -3.84 8.48 -3.26
CA MET A 55 -3.20 7.23 -3.69
C MET A 55 -3.96 5.98 -3.18
N GLY A 56 -5.19 5.81 -3.67
CA GLY A 56 -5.98 4.59 -3.44
C GLY A 56 -5.53 3.40 -4.28
N ALA A 57 -6.17 2.25 -4.09
CA ALA A 57 -5.89 1.03 -4.84
C ALA A 57 -6.06 1.21 -6.37
N SER A 58 -7.10 1.95 -6.80
CA SER A 58 -7.33 2.27 -8.22
C SER A 58 -6.21 3.13 -8.81
N THR A 59 -5.76 4.15 -8.07
CA THR A 59 -4.66 5.04 -8.47
C THR A 59 -3.35 4.28 -8.61
N LEU A 60 -3.08 3.32 -7.72
CA LEU A 60 -1.90 2.44 -7.81
C LEU A 60 -1.95 1.57 -9.06
N THR A 61 -3.08 0.93 -9.36
CA THR A 61 -3.25 0.12 -10.57
C THR A 61 -3.13 0.96 -11.84
N ALA A 62 -3.78 2.13 -11.90
CA ALA A 62 -3.65 3.04 -13.04
C ALA A 62 -2.19 3.50 -13.25
N SER A 63 -1.47 3.75 -12.16
CA SER A 63 -0.05 4.13 -12.21
C SER A 63 0.85 3.01 -12.74
N ARG A 64 0.55 1.74 -12.41
CA ARG A 64 1.28 0.58 -12.98
C ARG A 64 1.10 0.51 -14.49
N ILE A 65 -0.14 0.53 -14.94
CA ILE A 65 -0.49 0.48 -16.36
C ILE A 65 0.17 1.65 -17.10
N PHE A 66 0.01 2.86 -16.58
CA PHE A 66 0.61 4.06 -17.17
C PHE A 66 2.14 3.97 -17.26
N LYS A 67 2.81 3.45 -16.23
CA LYS A 67 4.26 3.24 -16.23
C LYS A 67 4.69 2.25 -17.31
N GLY A 68 3.98 1.14 -17.45
CA GLY A 68 4.26 0.14 -18.47
C GLY A 68 4.00 0.65 -19.90
N GLN A 69 2.90 1.38 -20.09
CA GLN A 69 2.58 2.03 -21.37
C GLN A 69 3.65 3.07 -21.78
N ARG A 70 4.17 3.86 -20.83
CA ARG A 70 5.28 4.79 -21.11
C ARG A 70 6.58 4.09 -21.54
N ARG A 71 6.73 2.80 -21.23
CA ARG A 71 7.87 1.97 -21.65
C ARG A 71 7.59 1.18 -22.93
N GLY A 72 6.39 1.31 -23.51
CA GLY A 72 5.98 0.57 -24.71
C GLY A 72 5.47 -0.86 -24.43
N ASN A 73 5.20 -1.22 -23.17
CA ASN A 73 4.64 -2.52 -22.77
C ASN A 73 3.10 -2.42 -22.60
N GLN A 74 2.42 -3.56 -22.42
CA GLN A 74 0.96 -3.59 -22.18
C GLN A 74 0.63 -2.96 -20.81
N GLY A 75 1.50 -3.21 -19.83
CA GLY A 75 1.61 -2.45 -18.58
C GLY A 75 0.94 -3.08 -17.37
N GLU A 76 0.22 -4.19 -17.55
CA GLU A 76 -0.34 -4.97 -16.44
C GLU A 76 0.76 -5.72 -15.66
N GLU A 77 1.81 -6.13 -16.38
CA GLU A 77 3.01 -6.79 -15.87
C GLU A 77 4.02 -5.86 -15.16
N GLU A 78 3.83 -4.54 -15.23
CA GLU A 78 4.78 -3.59 -14.63
C GLU A 78 4.50 -3.37 -13.13
N GLN A 79 5.58 -3.40 -12.33
CA GLN A 79 5.50 -3.21 -10.88
C GLN A 79 5.97 -1.81 -10.47
N LEU A 80 5.31 -1.21 -9.47
CA LEU A 80 5.79 0.01 -8.83
C LEU A 80 6.83 -0.32 -7.75
N ILE A 81 7.60 0.69 -7.34
CA ILE A 81 8.59 0.54 -6.27
C ILE A 81 7.92 0.10 -4.96
N TRP A 82 6.70 0.61 -4.69
CA TRP A 82 5.90 0.25 -3.51
C TRP A 82 5.50 -1.23 -3.48
N ASP A 83 5.42 -1.89 -4.64
CA ASP A 83 5.01 -3.29 -4.76
C ASP A 83 6.14 -4.26 -4.36
N SER A 84 7.38 -3.78 -4.39
CA SER A 84 8.55 -4.52 -3.95
C SER A 84 8.69 -4.58 -2.43
N PHE A 85 7.89 -3.81 -1.68
CA PHE A 85 7.96 -3.78 -0.23
C PHE A 85 7.51 -5.12 0.38
N PRO A 86 8.23 -5.60 1.41
CA PRO A 86 7.98 -6.92 1.98
C PRO A 86 6.69 -7.00 2.81
N ALA A 87 6.04 -5.89 3.12
CA ALA A 87 4.83 -5.88 3.93
C ALA A 87 3.80 -4.92 3.33
N VAL A 88 2.54 -5.36 3.33
CA VAL A 88 1.37 -4.56 2.94
C VAL A 88 0.33 -4.64 4.04
N ALA A 89 -0.32 -3.52 4.32
CA ALA A 89 -1.41 -3.43 5.29
C ALA A 89 -2.50 -2.51 4.74
N MET A 90 -3.75 -2.77 5.12
CA MET A 90 -4.89 -1.93 4.76
C MET A 90 -5.32 -1.08 5.95
N ALA A 91 -5.54 0.21 5.72
CA ALA A 91 -6.03 1.14 6.72
C ALA A 91 -7.50 1.50 6.46
N LYS A 92 -8.34 1.45 7.50
CA LYS A 92 -9.72 1.93 7.42
C LYS A 92 -9.76 3.44 7.64
N VAL A 93 -10.12 4.20 6.60
CA VAL A 93 -10.13 5.67 6.60
C VAL A 93 -11.51 6.29 6.91
N GLY A 94 -12.30 5.65 7.78
CA GLY A 94 -13.64 6.15 8.14
C GLY A 94 -13.61 7.19 9.26
N CYS A 95 -14.06 8.41 8.97
CA CYS A 95 -14.37 9.42 9.99
C CYS A 95 -15.85 9.34 10.41
N TYR A 96 -16.16 9.59 11.68
CA TYR A 96 -17.47 9.39 12.32
C TYR A 96 -18.59 10.36 11.89
N SER A 97 -18.38 11.24 10.93
CA SER A 97 -19.43 12.10 10.39
C SER A 97 -19.11 12.48 8.96
N HIS A 98 -20.18 12.57 8.17
CA HIS A 98 -20.23 13.17 6.84
C HIS A 98 -19.35 14.43 6.78
N TYR A 99 -18.83 14.75 5.60
CA TYR A 99 -17.88 15.85 5.30
C TYR A 99 -16.40 15.43 5.35
N PHE A 100 -15.98 14.98 4.17
CA PHE A 100 -14.65 15.07 3.58
C PHE A 100 -13.49 14.74 4.52
N ASN A 101 -12.87 13.60 4.27
CA ASN A 101 -11.61 13.21 4.92
C ASN A 101 -10.50 14.15 4.43
N ASP A 102 -10.38 15.34 5.03
CA ASP A 102 -9.24 16.22 4.80
C ASP A 102 -7.95 15.47 5.16
N MET A 103 -6.87 15.70 4.41
CA MET A 103 -5.57 15.04 4.59
C MET A 103 -5.09 15.08 6.05
N ILE A 104 -5.38 16.18 6.76
CA ILE A 104 -5.06 16.37 8.17
C ILE A 104 -5.79 15.37 9.08
N LYS A 105 -7.07 15.08 8.83
CA LYS A 105 -7.86 14.12 9.63
C LYS A 105 -7.37 12.69 9.41
N VAL A 106 -7.02 12.34 8.18
CA VAL A 106 -6.45 11.03 7.84
C VAL A 106 -5.07 10.87 8.49
N PHE A 107 -4.23 11.90 8.40
CA PHE A 107 -2.89 11.90 8.99
C PHE A 107 -2.95 11.79 10.53
N ILE A 108 -3.83 12.56 11.18
CA ILE A 108 -4.08 12.46 12.62
C ILE A 108 -4.67 11.10 12.99
N SER A 109 -5.48 10.46 12.14
CA SER A 109 -5.98 9.10 12.43
C SER A 109 -4.86 8.07 12.39
N ILE A 110 -4.01 8.14 11.35
CA ILE A 110 -2.88 7.22 11.15
C ILE A 110 -1.82 7.41 12.25
N LEU A 111 -1.52 8.64 12.65
CA LEU A 111 -0.55 8.92 13.73
C LEU A 111 -1.15 8.86 15.13
N GLY A 112 -2.40 9.29 15.29
CA GLY A 112 -3.07 9.60 16.55
C GLY A 112 -3.82 8.44 17.20
N LEU A 113 -3.85 7.26 16.59
CA LEU A 113 -4.28 6.02 17.27
C LEU A 113 -3.41 5.71 18.51
N PHE A 114 -2.26 6.37 18.66
CA PHE A 114 -1.39 6.30 19.83
C PHE A 114 -1.72 7.31 20.93
N TRP A 115 -2.45 8.41 20.65
CA TRP A 115 -2.64 9.52 21.59
C TRP A 115 -4.03 9.56 22.26
N ALA A 116 -5.07 9.06 21.58
CA ALA A 116 -6.46 9.18 22.06
C ALA A 116 -6.79 8.33 23.32
N ARG A 117 -6.01 7.29 23.63
CA ARG A 117 -6.27 6.40 24.79
C ARG A 117 -5.84 7.00 26.15
N GLY A 118 -4.97 8.01 26.17
CA GLY A 118 -4.47 8.64 27.41
C GLY A 118 -5.27 9.84 27.91
N PHE A 119 -5.91 10.59 27.00
CA PHE A 119 -6.49 11.90 27.35
C PHE A 119 -7.93 11.83 27.91
N VAL A 120 -8.71 10.82 27.53
CA VAL A 120 -10.11 10.68 27.95
C VAL A 120 -10.24 10.35 29.45
N LYS A 121 -9.18 9.87 30.11
CA LYS A 121 -9.22 9.57 31.55
C LYS A 121 -9.08 10.81 32.45
N LYS A 122 -8.56 11.94 31.94
CA LYS A 122 -8.27 13.12 32.77
C LYS A 122 -9.43 14.11 32.89
N LYS A 123 -10.42 14.10 31.97
CA LYS A 123 -11.51 15.09 31.96
C LYS A 123 -12.68 14.78 32.91
N LYS A 124 -12.85 13.52 33.35
CA LYS A 124 -13.97 13.13 34.25
C LYS A 124 -13.77 13.55 35.72
N ASN A 125 -12.56 13.92 36.14
CA ASN A 125 -12.27 14.30 37.52
C ASN A 125 -12.16 15.82 37.76
N ILE A 126 -12.28 16.65 36.74
CA ILE A 126 -12.12 18.13 36.87
C ILE A 126 -13.49 18.83 37.01
N LEU A 127 -14.61 18.15 36.71
CA LEU A 127 -15.97 18.69 36.74
C LEU A 127 -16.79 18.23 37.96
N LYS A 128 -16.15 18.03 39.13
CA LYS A 128 -16.82 17.76 40.41
C LYS A 128 -16.51 18.84 41.47
N LYS A 129 -16.55 20.11 41.10
CA LYS A 129 -16.68 21.17 42.12
C LYS A 129 -18.18 21.45 42.32
N PRO A 130 -18.74 21.24 43.52
CA PRO A 130 -20.14 21.59 43.79
C PRO A 130 -20.34 23.11 43.68
N LEU A 131 -21.45 23.51 43.05
CA LEU A 131 -21.89 24.88 42.81
C LEU A 131 -22.49 25.54 44.07
N SER A 132 -21.91 25.33 45.26
CA SER A 132 -22.50 25.81 46.52
C SER A 132 -21.63 26.81 47.31
N GLU A 133 -20.62 27.42 46.69
CA GLU A 133 -19.91 28.56 47.28
C GLU A 133 -19.71 29.65 46.21
N TYR A 134 -20.76 30.46 46.03
CA TYR A 134 -20.69 31.88 45.71
C TYR A 134 -21.77 32.58 46.53
#